data_AF-A0A6S5C8F6-F1
#
_entry.id   AF-A0A6S5C8F6-F1
#
_cell.length_a   1.000
_cell.length_b   1.000
_cell.length_c   1.000
_cell.angle_alpha   90.00
_cell.angle_beta   90.00
_cell.angle_gamma   90.00
#
_symmetry.space_group_name_H-M   'P 1'
#
loop_
_entity.id
_entity.type
_entity.pdbx_description
1 polymer ?
#
loop_
_entity_poly.entity_id
_entity_poly.type
_entity_poly.pdbx_seq_one_letter_code
_entity_poly.pdbx_strand_id
1 'polypeptide(L)'
;MILQSMLLSLAMLGQGSYDINEQQINQYLQSQVQVDKQLELPGIIKAHVKLEQSDVQIGRQRPDTARVYGKGKLKIALPDNTEYDARLQMTYEARPRYDKAQSALFLDNMKLVEYKLEPEAAEKKFGLMLNMLLQSMEKRLETKPVYKLNDKDPDQAWLKENLLGLELSPGKIHLLTNPR
;
A
#
# COMPACT_ATOMS: atom_id res chain seq x y z
N MET A 1 56.75 4.96 -6.82
CA MET A 1 55.78 4.42 -7.81
C MET A 1 54.70 3.70 -7.03
N ILE A 2 53.70 4.39 -6.49
CA ILE A 2 52.48 4.88 -7.19
C ILE A 2 51.75 3.75 -7.91
N LEU A 3 50.63 3.29 -7.35
CA LEU A 3 49.37 3.33 -8.08
C LEU A 3 48.19 3.39 -7.09
N GLN A 4 47.69 4.61 -6.90
CA GLN A 4 46.35 4.88 -6.39
C GLN A 4 45.35 4.24 -7.34
N SER A 5 44.42 3.45 -6.80
CA SER A 5 43.19 3.09 -7.50
C SER A 5 42.04 3.76 -6.75
N MET A 6 41.83 5.05 -7.03
CA MET A 6 40.57 5.72 -6.71
C MET A 6 39.49 5.05 -7.55
N LEU A 7 38.64 4.25 -6.92
CA LEU A 7 37.35 3.90 -7.49
C LEU A 7 36.54 5.19 -7.59
N LEU A 8 36.42 5.71 -8.81
CA LEU A 8 35.42 6.70 -9.17
C LEU A 8 34.04 6.08 -8.92
N SER A 9 33.45 6.34 -7.75
CA SER A 9 32.00 6.41 -7.67
C SER A 9 31.59 7.70 -8.39
N LEU A 10 31.12 7.56 -9.63
CA LEU A 10 30.37 8.62 -10.29
C LEU A 10 29.15 8.90 -9.40
N ALA A 11 29.24 9.95 -8.60
CA ALA A 11 28.07 10.67 -8.17
C ALA A 11 27.42 11.20 -9.47
N MET A 12 26.33 10.55 -9.89
CA MET A 12 25.39 11.10 -10.87
C MET A 12 24.74 12.35 -10.25
N LEU A 13 25.50 13.45 -10.20
CA LEU A 13 25.01 14.78 -9.87
C LEU A 13 24.29 15.31 -11.11
N GLY A 14 22.96 15.41 -11.03
CA GLY A 14 22.17 16.16 -12.01
C GLY A 14 20.84 15.54 -12.45
N GLN A 15 20.29 14.53 -11.77
CA GLN A 15 18.91 14.09 -12.02
C GLN A 15 18.00 14.70 -10.96
N GLY A 16 16.97 15.43 -11.37
CA GLY A 16 15.96 15.99 -10.47
C GLY A 16 15.09 14.87 -9.90
N SER A 17 15.60 14.09 -8.94
CA SER A 17 14.81 13.02 -8.33
C SER A 17 13.89 13.61 -7.26
N TYR A 18 12.59 13.34 -7.37
CA TYR A 18 11.65 13.58 -6.28
C TYR A 18 11.45 12.28 -5.52
N ASP A 19 11.73 12.30 -4.22
CA ASP A 19 11.58 11.16 -3.35
C ASP A 19 10.19 11.18 -2.70
N ILE A 20 9.42 10.10 -2.89
CA ILE A 20 8.24 9.80 -2.06
C ILE A 20 8.67 8.83 -0.97
N ASN A 21 8.54 9.21 0.29
CA ASN A 21 8.85 8.35 1.43
C ASN A 21 7.60 7.66 2.01
N GLU A 22 7.83 6.61 2.80
CA GLU A 22 6.76 5.86 3.50
C GLU A 22 5.86 6.77 4.34
N GLN A 23 6.41 7.79 5.00
CA GLN A 23 5.63 8.71 5.83
C GLN A 23 4.61 9.50 4.99
N GLN A 24 4.99 10.00 3.81
CA GLN A 24 4.08 10.71 2.90
C GLN A 24 2.95 9.79 2.41
N ILE A 25 3.27 8.55 2.05
CA ILE A 25 2.29 7.53 1.65
C ILE A 25 1.34 7.24 2.81
N ASN A 26 1.87 7.01 4.01
CA ASN A 26 1.09 6.70 5.20
C ASN A 26 0.17 7.86 5.61
N GLN A 27 0.65 9.10 5.54
CA GLN A 27 -0.16 10.29 5.79
C GLN A 27 -1.30 10.41 4.76
N TYR A 28 -0.99 10.19 3.48
CA TYR A 28 -2.01 10.17 2.43
C TYR A 28 -3.06 9.11 2.71
N LEU A 29 -2.65 7.86 2.97
CA LEU A 29 -3.57 6.76 3.27
C LEU A 29 -4.44 7.08 4.48
N GLN A 30 -3.86 7.57 5.58
CA GLN A 30 -4.60 7.95 6.78
C GLN A 30 -5.66 9.03 6.49
N SER A 31 -5.36 10.00 5.62
CA SER A 31 -6.35 11.00 5.18
C SER A 31 -7.54 10.40 4.43
N GLN A 32 -7.34 9.23 3.81
CA GLN A 32 -8.38 8.48 3.08
C GLN A 32 -9.10 7.45 3.98
N VAL A 33 -8.59 7.16 5.18
CA VAL A 33 -9.23 6.22 6.13
C VAL A 33 -10.45 6.90 6.78
N GLN A 34 -11.55 6.93 6.03
CA GLN A 34 -12.92 7.12 6.53
C GLN A 34 -13.78 5.90 6.15
N VAL A 35 -13.19 4.71 6.26
CA VAL A 35 -13.77 3.47 5.75
C VAL A 35 -14.47 2.73 6.89
N ASP A 36 -15.63 3.23 7.31
CA ASP A 36 -16.66 2.39 7.92
C ASP A 36 -17.43 1.74 6.74
N LYS A 37 -17.07 0.50 6.40
CA LYS A 37 -17.74 -0.25 5.32
C LYS A 37 -18.40 -1.51 5.87
N GLN A 38 -19.71 -1.58 5.69
CA GLN A 38 -20.45 -2.81 5.82
C GLN A 38 -20.10 -3.71 4.63
N LEU A 39 -19.56 -4.90 4.91
CA LEU A 39 -19.31 -5.94 3.92
C LEU A 39 -20.41 -6.99 4.08
N GLU A 40 -21.25 -7.15 3.06
CA GLU A 40 -22.20 -8.25 3.01
C GLU A 40 -21.47 -9.48 2.48
N LEU A 41 -21.30 -10.49 3.33
CA LEU A 41 -20.68 -11.76 2.95
C LEU A 41 -21.75 -12.72 2.40
N PRO A 42 -21.40 -13.60 1.45
CA PRO A 42 -22.31 -14.64 0.97
C PRO A 42 -22.84 -15.47 2.14
N GLY A 43 -24.16 -15.68 2.22
CA GLY A 43 -24.77 -16.55 3.24
C GLY A 43 -25.34 -15.88 4.49
N ILE A 44 -25.82 -14.62 4.41
CA ILE A 44 -26.54 -13.91 5.50
C ILE A 44 -25.64 -13.58 6.71
N ILE A 45 -24.32 -13.47 6.51
CA ILE A 45 -23.41 -12.96 7.55
C ILE A 45 -23.20 -11.47 7.29
N LYS A 46 -23.63 -10.63 8.23
CA LYS A 46 -23.33 -9.19 8.19
C LYS A 46 -21.98 -8.98 8.87
N ALA A 47 -20.98 -8.61 8.07
CA ALA A 47 -19.64 -8.33 8.56
C ALA A 47 -19.38 -6.82 8.47
N HIS A 48 -19.24 -6.16 9.60
CA HIS A 48 -18.80 -4.77 9.62
C HIS A 48 -17.29 -4.72 9.79
N VAL A 49 -16.58 -4.19 8.78
CA VAL A 49 -15.12 -4.00 8.85
C VAL A 49 -14.83 -2.53 9.03
N LYS A 50 -14.12 -2.24 10.12
CA LYS A 50 -13.55 -0.93 10.38
C LYS A 50 -12.03 -1.01 10.28
N LEU A 51 -11.46 -0.39 9.25
CA LEU A 51 -10.02 -0.23 9.14
C LEU A 51 -9.57 0.82 10.17
N GLU A 52 -8.65 0.44 11.06
CA GLU A 52 -8.15 1.33 12.11
C GLU A 52 -6.81 1.95 11.72
N GLN A 53 -5.94 1.16 11.09
CA GLN A 53 -4.60 1.59 10.72
C GLN A 53 -4.17 0.93 9.41
N SER A 54 -3.40 1.68 8.62
CA SER A 54 -2.68 1.17 7.46
C SER A 54 -1.25 1.72 7.49
N ASP A 55 -0.30 0.88 7.12
CA ASP A 55 1.12 1.23 7.00
C ASP A 55 1.68 0.60 5.72
N VAL A 56 2.56 1.32 5.03
CA VAL A 56 3.23 0.85 3.83
C VAL A 56 4.73 0.84 4.04
N GLN A 57 5.37 -0.27 3.71
CA GLN A 57 6.81 -0.40 3.66
C GLN A 57 7.29 -0.63 2.25
N ILE A 58 8.31 0.11 1.83
CA ILE A 58 8.83 0.09 0.45
C ILE A 58 10.19 -0.62 0.40
N GLY A 59 10.32 -1.62 -0.47
CA GLY A 59 11.60 -2.24 -0.84
C GLY A 59 12.36 -2.96 0.27
N ARG A 60 11.75 -3.14 1.46
CA ARG A 60 12.44 -3.72 2.63
C ARG A 60 12.53 -5.25 2.60
N GLN A 61 11.46 -5.92 2.15
CA GLN A 61 11.39 -7.38 2.12
C GLN A 61 11.91 -7.96 0.80
N ARG A 62 11.47 -7.39 -0.33
CA ARG A 62 11.96 -7.73 -1.65
C ARG A 62 12.18 -6.45 -2.47
N PRO A 63 13.23 -6.39 -3.30
CA PRO A 63 13.40 -5.31 -4.26
C PRO A 63 12.12 -5.14 -5.11
N ASP A 64 11.84 -3.90 -5.51
CA ASP A 64 10.70 -3.53 -6.37
C ASP A 64 9.30 -3.86 -5.84
N THR A 65 9.17 -4.12 -4.53
CA THR A 65 7.87 -4.41 -3.90
C THR A 65 7.58 -3.47 -2.74
N ALA A 66 6.30 -3.38 -2.41
CA ALA A 66 5.80 -2.75 -1.21
C ALA A 66 4.99 -3.76 -0.39
N ARG A 67 5.16 -3.73 0.93
CA ARG A 67 4.30 -4.41 1.90
C ARG A 67 3.28 -3.42 2.43
N VAL A 68 2.01 -3.81 2.45
CA VAL A 68 0.93 -3.01 3.04
C VAL A 68 0.36 -3.76 4.23
N TYR A 69 0.49 -3.17 5.40
CA TYR A 69 -0.02 -3.69 6.66
C TYR A 69 -1.34 -3.00 6.98
N GLY A 70 -2.37 -3.79 7.27
CA GLY A 70 -3.67 -3.31 7.70
C GLY A 70 -4.04 -3.88 9.06
N LYS A 71 -4.61 -3.03 9.92
CA LYS A 71 -5.25 -3.45 11.18
C LYS A 71 -6.67 -2.95 11.21
N GLY A 72 -7.60 -3.81 11.58
CA GLY A 72 -9.01 -3.47 11.65
C GLY A 72 -9.78 -4.23 12.71
N LYS A 73 -10.98 -3.74 13.00
CA LYS A 73 -11.99 -4.44 13.79
C LYS A 73 -13.04 -5.03 12.87
N LEU A 74 -13.43 -6.26 13.15
CA LEU A 74 -14.43 -7.01 12.43
C LEU A 74 -15.56 -7.33 13.41
N LYS A 75 -16.77 -6.89 13.11
CA LYS A 75 -17.98 -7.34 13.80
C LYS A 75 -18.75 -8.28 12.90
N ILE A 76 -18.98 -9.51 13.37
CA ILE A 76 -19.65 -10.54 12.58
C ILE A 76 -20.98 -10.84 13.25
N ALA A 77 -22.09 -10.56 12.58
CA ALA A 77 -23.42 -10.92 13.03
C ALA A 77 -23.93 -12.13 12.23
N LEU A 78 -24.31 -13.17 12.96
CA LEU A 78 -24.89 -14.39 12.41
C LEU A 78 -26.43 -14.31 12.36
N PRO A 79 -27.09 -15.16 11.55
CA PRO A 79 -28.55 -15.19 11.46
C PRO A 79 -29.28 -15.51 12.77
N ASP A 80 -28.60 -16.15 13.71
CA ASP A 80 -29.12 -16.51 15.05
C ASP A 80 -28.98 -15.38 16.08
N ASN A 81 -28.62 -14.17 15.66
CA ASN A 81 -28.29 -12.99 16.48
C ASN A 81 -27.03 -13.14 17.34
N THR A 82 -26.18 -14.15 17.08
CA THR A 82 -24.85 -14.21 17.72
C THR A 82 -23.91 -13.19 17.07
N GLU A 83 -23.25 -12.38 17.89
CA GLU A 83 -22.22 -11.43 17.45
C GLU A 83 -20.82 -11.87 17.86
N TYR A 84 -19.85 -11.64 16.98
CA TYR A 84 -18.43 -11.81 17.26
C TYR A 84 -17.67 -10.53 16.97
N ASP A 85 -16.99 -10.02 17.99
CA ASP A 85 -15.98 -8.98 17.83
C ASP A 85 -14.61 -9.62 17.64
N ALA A 86 -13.96 -9.27 16.53
CA ALA A 86 -12.63 -9.76 16.22
C ALA A 86 -11.69 -8.62 15.79
N ARG A 87 -10.39 -8.84 16.00
CA ARG A 87 -9.32 -7.97 15.46
C ARG A 87 -8.66 -8.67 14.29
N LEU A 88 -8.61 -7.97 13.17
CA LEU A 88 -7.99 -8.44 11.95
C LEU A 88 -6.65 -7.72 11.75
N GLN A 89 -5.61 -8.50 11.52
CA GLN A 89 -4.35 -8.04 10.98
C GLN A 89 -4.17 -8.69 9.62
N MET A 90 -3.79 -7.90 8.61
CA MET A 90 -3.60 -8.40 7.25
C MET A 90 -2.37 -7.75 6.64
N THR A 91 -1.65 -8.53 5.84
CA THR A 91 -0.49 -8.04 5.12
C THR A 91 -0.60 -8.39 3.66
N TYR A 92 -0.50 -7.38 2.81
CA TYR A 92 -0.42 -7.54 1.37
C TYR A 92 0.98 -7.22 0.87
N GLU A 93 1.30 -7.77 -0.29
CA GLU A 93 2.46 -7.42 -1.07
C GLU A 93 2.01 -6.97 -2.46
N ALA A 94 2.66 -5.93 -2.97
CA ALA A 94 2.32 -5.33 -4.26
C ALA A 94 3.54 -4.71 -4.92
N ARG A 95 3.40 -4.27 -6.17
CA ARG A 95 4.41 -3.51 -6.90
C ARG A 95 3.95 -2.06 -7.08
N PRO A 96 4.71 -1.07 -6.61
CA PRO A 96 4.38 0.31 -6.88
C PRO A 96 4.45 0.62 -8.37
N ARG A 97 3.43 1.31 -8.87
CA ARG A 97 3.37 1.85 -10.23
C ARG A 97 2.92 3.28 -10.17
N TYR A 98 3.63 4.15 -10.88
CA TYR A 98 3.16 5.52 -11.11
C TYR A 98 2.27 5.59 -12.36
N ASP A 99 1.12 6.23 -12.22
CA ASP A 99 0.19 6.52 -13.30
C ASP A 99 0.27 8.00 -13.67
N LYS A 100 0.80 8.29 -14.86
CA LYS A 100 1.00 9.66 -15.35
C LYS A 100 -0.32 10.39 -15.58
N ALA A 101 -1.34 9.70 -16.10
CA ALA A 101 -2.62 10.31 -16.41
C ALA A 101 -3.34 10.79 -15.14
N GLN A 102 -3.20 10.04 -14.05
CA GLN A 102 -3.83 10.34 -12.77
C GLN A 102 -2.92 11.09 -11.78
N SER A 103 -1.68 11.39 -12.16
CA SER A 103 -0.64 11.95 -11.29
C SER A 103 -0.49 11.18 -9.95
N ALA A 104 -0.59 9.86 -9.99
CA ALA A 104 -0.81 9.08 -8.77
C ALA A 104 0.00 7.79 -8.72
N LEU A 105 0.39 7.40 -7.50
CA LEU A 105 1.01 6.13 -7.20
C LEU A 105 -0.06 5.10 -6.86
N PHE A 106 -0.01 3.96 -7.55
CA PHE A 106 -0.84 2.79 -7.32
C PHE A 106 0.02 1.61 -6.87
N LEU A 107 -0.65 0.59 -6.35
CA LEU A 107 -0.05 -0.68 -5.98
C LEU A 107 -0.67 -1.78 -6.83
N ASP A 108 0.07 -2.23 -7.85
CA ASP A 108 -0.36 -3.27 -8.78
C ASP A 108 0.00 -4.66 -8.24
N ASN A 109 -0.66 -5.69 -8.76
CA ASN A 109 -0.43 -7.10 -8.39
C ASN A 109 -0.51 -7.29 -6.88
N MET A 110 -1.52 -6.69 -6.25
CA MET A 110 -1.82 -6.87 -4.84
C MET A 110 -2.06 -8.34 -4.55
N LYS A 111 -1.35 -8.88 -3.56
CA LYS A 111 -1.49 -10.26 -3.12
C LYS A 111 -1.50 -10.33 -1.60
N LEU A 112 -2.49 -11.02 -1.05
CA LEU A 112 -2.53 -11.33 0.36
C LEU A 112 -1.35 -12.26 0.69
N VAL A 113 -0.51 -11.84 1.62
CA VAL A 113 0.60 -12.65 2.12
C VAL A 113 0.15 -13.46 3.34
N GLU A 114 -0.51 -12.78 4.27
CA GLU A 114 -0.96 -13.38 5.52
C GLU A 114 -2.10 -12.56 6.12
N TYR A 115 -2.89 -13.21 6.96
CA TYR A 115 -3.84 -12.56 7.84
C TYR A 115 -3.88 -13.29 9.19
N LYS A 116 -4.33 -12.60 10.22
CA LYS A 116 -4.57 -13.14 11.55
C LYS A 116 -5.87 -12.56 12.10
N LEU A 117 -6.70 -13.40 12.69
CA LEU A 117 -7.96 -13.01 13.30
C LEU A 117 -7.98 -13.39 14.78
N GLU A 118 -8.18 -12.40 15.65
CA GLU A 118 -8.23 -12.62 17.10
C GLU A 118 -9.64 -12.36 17.63
N PRO A 119 -10.20 -13.24 18.48
CA PRO A 119 -9.58 -14.42 19.07
C PRO A 119 -9.49 -15.62 18.09
N GLU A 120 -8.62 -16.59 18.38
CA GLU A 120 -8.38 -17.78 17.54
C GLU A 120 -9.67 -18.58 17.23
N ALA A 121 -10.65 -18.57 18.14
CA ALA A 121 -11.95 -19.18 17.91
C ALA A 121 -12.70 -18.55 16.72
N ALA A 122 -12.59 -17.23 16.53
CA ALA A 122 -13.15 -16.55 15.37
C ALA A 122 -12.38 -16.95 14.10
N GLU A 123 -11.05 -17.07 14.17
CA GLU A 123 -10.23 -17.49 13.03
C GLU A 123 -10.60 -18.91 12.55
N LYS A 124 -10.73 -19.86 13.49
CA LYS A 124 -11.14 -21.24 13.17
C LYS A 124 -12.51 -21.32 12.51
N LYS A 125 -13.44 -20.43 12.90
CA LYS A 125 -14.81 -20.43 12.40
C LYS A 125 -14.96 -19.67 11.07
N PHE A 126 -14.27 -18.54 10.93
CA PHE A 126 -14.49 -17.59 9.83
C PHE A 126 -13.30 -17.43 8.88
N GLY A 127 -12.13 -17.99 9.22
CA GLY A 127 -10.87 -17.77 8.50
C GLY A 127 -10.95 -18.07 7.02
N LEU A 128 -11.57 -19.19 6.62
CA LEU A 128 -11.72 -19.53 5.20
C LEU A 128 -12.51 -18.47 4.42
N MET A 129 -13.68 -18.07 4.94
CA MET A 129 -14.51 -17.04 4.31
C MET A 129 -13.81 -15.69 4.28
N LEU A 130 -13.12 -15.34 5.37
CA LEU A 130 -12.36 -14.11 5.46
C LEU A 130 -11.20 -14.09 4.46
N ASN A 131 -10.45 -15.19 4.33
CA ASN A 131 -9.37 -15.30 3.36
C ASN A 131 -9.88 -15.08 1.92
N MET A 132 -11.00 -15.71 1.56
CA MET A 132 -11.62 -15.51 0.24
C MET A 132 -12.06 -14.05 0.04
N LEU A 133 -12.63 -13.42 1.07
CA LEU A 133 -12.99 -12.00 1.03
C LEU A 133 -11.76 -11.12 0.80
N LEU A 134 -10.70 -11.31 1.59
CA LEU A 134 -9.47 -10.52 1.48
C LEU A 134 -8.83 -10.66 0.09
N GLN A 135 -8.78 -11.87 -0.45
CA GLN A 135 -8.32 -12.10 -1.83
C GLN A 135 -9.21 -11.40 -2.86
N SER A 136 -10.54 -11.42 -2.68
CA SER A 136 -11.45 -10.71 -3.59
C SER A 136 -11.25 -9.18 -3.59
N MET A 137 -10.68 -8.63 -2.50
CA MET A 137 -10.39 -7.20 -2.39
C MET A 137 -9.10 -6.80 -3.11
N GLU A 138 -8.20 -7.73 -3.44
CA GLU A 138 -6.91 -7.44 -4.09
C GLU A 138 -7.08 -6.52 -5.32
N LYS A 139 -7.96 -6.92 -6.25
CA LYS A 139 -8.25 -6.11 -7.45
C LYS A 139 -8.88 -4.77 -7.16
N ARG A 140 -9.69 -4.66 -6.11
CA ARG A 140 -10.27 -3.38 -5.70
C ARG A 140 -9.19 -2.45 -5.16
N LEU A 141 -8.24 -2.97 -4.38
CA LEU A 141 -7.14 -2.18 -3.82
C LEU A 141 -6.20 -1.64 -4.90
N GLU A 142 -5.98 -2.41 -5.98
CA GLU A 142 -5.17 -1.95 -7.14
C GLU A 142 -5.74 -0.69 -7.81
N THR A 143 -7.06 -0.45 -7.71
CA THR A 143 -7.71 0.74 -8.32
C THR A 143 -7.64 1.99 -7.45
N LYS A 144 -7.07 1.90 -6.25
CA LYS A 144 -6.99 3.02 -5.30
C LYS A 144 -5.56 3.56 -5.27
N PRO A 145 -5.39 4.87 -5.47
CA PRO A 145 -4.09 5.48 -5.35
C PRO A 145 -3.66 5.48 -3.87
N VAL A 146 -2.39 5.22 -3.63
CA VAL A 146 -1.76 5.28 -2.30
C VAL A 146 -1.01 6.59 -2.07
N TYR A 147 -0.81 7.37 -3.13
CA TYR A 147 -0.28 8.72 -3.08
C TYR A 147 -0.71 9.48 -4.35
N LYS A 148 -0.92 10.79 -4.25
CA LYS A 148 -1.17 11.67 -5.39
C LYS A 148 -0.24 12.86 -5.32
N LEU A 149 0.36 13.22 -6.45
CA LEU A 149 1.05 14.49 -6.58
C LEU A 149 0.03 15.63 -6.48
N ASN A 150 0.50 16.74 -5.90
CA ASN A 150 -0.26 17.96 -5.82
C ASN A 150 -0.01 18.82 -7.05
N ASP A 151 -0.92 18.77 -8.03
CA ASP A 151 -0.82 19.56 -9.27
C ASP A 151 -0.87 21.09 -9.02
N LYS A 152 -1.20 21.56 -7.79
CA LYS A 152 -1.12 22.98 -7.41
C LYS A 152 0.28 23.42 -6.97
N ASP A 153 1.14 22.46 -6.65
CA ASP A 153 2.54 22.69 -6.33
C ASP A 153 3.32 22.74 -7.66
N PRO A 154 3.96 23.88 -8.02
CA PRO A 154 4.67 24.04 -9.29
C PRO A 154 5.75 22.98 -9.50
N ASP A 155 6.43 22.57 -8.43
CA ASP A 155 7.48 21.57 -8.52
C ASP A 155 6.90 20.19 -8.85
N GLN A 156 5.77 19.83 -8.24
CA GLN A 156 5.11 18.55 -8.48
C GLN A 156 4.34 18.53 -9.81
N ALA A 157 3.79 19.65 -10.25
CA ALA A 157 3.19 19.80 -11.57
C ALA A 157 4.23 19.56 -12.68
N TRP A 158 5.46 20.07 -12.51
CA TRP A 158 6.56 19.80 -13.43
C TRP A 158 6.94 18.32 -13.49
N LEU A 159 6.92 17.60 -12.35
CA LEU A 159 7.24 16.17 -12.29
C LEU A 159 6.32 15.33 -13.19
N LYS A 160 5.02 15.67 -13.22
CA LYS A 160 4.02 14.95 -14.02
C LYS A 160 4.41 14.84 -15.49
N GLU A 161 4.87 15.95 -16.07
CA GLU A 161 5.21 16.07 -17.49
C GLU A 161 6.60 15.50 -17.82
N ASN A 162 7.49 15.40 -16.81
CA ASN A 162 8.91 15.07 -17.00
C ASN A 162 9.32 13.72 -16.44
N LEU A 163 8.37 12.91 -15.96
CA LEU A 163 8.66 11.63 -15.34
C LEU A 163 9.09 10.57 -16.37
N LEU A 164 10.22 9.93 -16.14
CA LEU A 164 10.75 8.84 -16.96
C LEU A 164 10.41 7.47 -16.39
N GLY A 165 10.41 7.34 -15.07
CA GLY A 165 10.17 6.07 -14.40
C GLY A 165 10.20 6.20 -12.89
N LEU A 166 10.24 5.06 -12.22
CA LEU A 166 10.35 4.95 -10.78
C LEU A 166 11.40 3.91 -10.42
N GLU A 167 12.15 4.18 -9.37
CA GLU A 167 13.11 3.25 -8.77
C GLU A 167 12.83 3.13 -7.28
N LEU A 168 12.92 1.92 -6.73
CA LEU A 168 12.66 1.67 -5.32
C LEU A 168 13.97 1.52 -4.56
N SER A 169 14.06 2.19 -3.41
CA SER A 169 15.04 1.89 -2.38
C SER A 169 14.33 1.60 -1.06
N PRO A 170 14.97 0.94 -0.09
CA PRO A 170 14.36 0.69 1.21
C PRO A 170 13.84 1.99 1.84
N GLY A 171 12.52 2.09 2.01
CA GLY A 171 11.85 3.23 2.60
C GLY A 171 11.42 4.34 1.65
N LYS A 172 11.75 4.27 0.35
CA LYS A 172 11.50 5.36 -0.60
C LYS A 172 11.21 4.89 -2.02
N ILE A 173 10.49 5.73 -2.75
CA ILE A 173 10.30 5.65 -4.19
C ILE A 173 10.93 6.89 -4.81
N HIS A 174 11.90 6.68 -5.68
CA HIS A 174 12.56 7.70 -6.46
C HIS A 174 11.81 7.89 -7.77
N LEU A 175 11.26 9.09 -7.98
CA LEU A 175 10.70 9.48 -9.27
C LEU A 175 11.83 9.98 -10.16
N LEU A 176 12.16 9.20 -11.20
CA LEU A 176 13.19 9.54 -12.17
C LEU A 176 12.61 10.53 -13.18
N THR A 177 13.32 11.62 -13.46
CA THR A 177 12.84 12.69 -14.35
C THR A 177 13.87 13.08 -15.40
N ASN A 178 13.40 13.70 -16.48
CA ASN A 178 14.27 14.43 -17.39
C ASN A 178 15.03 15.53 -16.62
N PRO A 179 16.24 15.91 -17.06
CA PRO A 179 16.92 17.08 -16.52
C PRO A 179 15.99 18.31 -16.59
N ARG A 180 15.99 19.12 -15.53
CA ARG A 180 15.36 20.44 -15.54
C ARG A 180 16.15 21.42 -16.40
#